data_AF-A0AAU9DCK2-F1
#
_entry.id   AF-A0AAU9DCK2-F1
#
_cell.length_a   1.000
_cell.length_b   1.000
_cell.length_c   1.000
_cell.angle_alpha   90.00
_cell.angle_beta   90.00
_cell.angle_gamma   90.00
#
_symmetry.space_group_name_H-M   'P 1'
#
loop_
_entity.id
_entity.type
_entity.pdbx_description
1 polymer ?
#
loop_
_entity_poly.entity_id
_entity_poly.type
_entity_poly.pdbx_seq_one_letter_code
_entity_poly.pdbx_strand_id
1 'polypeptide(L)'
;MEKMDLSAMSAEELRTALAEREKAENREREKREKSWREVKDAFVTKAVGTMLEISGMMRDFKGEAVSNGNALHKEMYEVFGKKEKEGLKQFSLVTEDGMMKLVIDRQERQELDETATVAIETIKEVFRAKFEVRNKTMYNILDGILVKNKKGDYDERLVAKLRKFEGEVDDREFSEALDRLSKSYNTVGSSTYMRAYVWDKERERWDDVPMAFSRF
;
A
#
# COMPACT_ATOMS: atom_id res chain seq x y z
N MET A 1 -53.16 30.98 -12.37
CA MET A 1 -53.66 30.26 -11.19
C MET A 1 -54.78 31.10 -10.60
N GLU A 2 -56.01 30.65 -10.79
CA GLU A 2 -57.19 31.25 -10.20
C GLU A 2 -57.09 31.09 -8.67
N LYS A 3 -57.11 32.21 -7.93
CA LYS A 3 -57.07 32.15 -6.47
C LYS A 3 -58.42 31.63 -6.00
N MET A 4 -58.46 30.39 -5.51
CA MET A 4 -59.63 29.82 -4.82
C MET A 4 -59.98 30.71 -3.62
N ASP A 5 -61.22 31.18 -3.56
CA ASP A 5 -61.74 31.92 -2.42
C ASP A 5 -62.06 30.96 -1.26
N LEU A 6 -61.11 30.89 -0.32
CA LEU A 6 -61.14 29.98 0.84
C LEU A 6 -62.22 30.38 1.87
N SER A 7 -62.85 31.55 1.73
CA SER A 7 -63.85 32.06 2.68
C SER A 7 -65.25 31.47 2.49
N ALA A 8 -65.51 30.84 1.34
CA ALA A 8 -66.80 30.25 0.98
C ALA A 8 -66.90 28.73 1.28
N MET A 9 -65.81 28.08 1.70
CA MET A 9 -65.77 26.65 1.99
C MET A 9 -66.00 26.37 3.48
N SER A 10 -66.69 25.27 3.80
CA SER A 10 -66.85 24.86 5.20
C SER A 10 -65.53 24.38 5.80
N ALA A 11 -65.39 24.46 7.13
CA ALA A 11 -64.19 24.01 7.83
C ALA A 11 -63.85 22.52 7.58
N GLU A 12 -64.84 21.71 7.23
CA GLU A 12 -64.70 20.27 6.95
C GLU A 12 -64.20 20.00 5.52
N GLU A 13 -64.66 20.80 4.55
CA GLU A 13 -64.18 20.77 3.16
C GLU A 13 -62.73 21.26 3.07
N LEU A 14 -62.36 22.29 3.83
CA LEU A 14 -60.97 22.78 3.90
C LEU A 14 -60.02 21.75 4.52
N ARG A 15 -60.46 21.02 5.56
CA ARG A 15 -59.66 19.93 6.17
C ARG A 15 -59.45 18.77 5.20
N THR A 16 -60.49 18.42 4.44
CA THR A 16 -60.43 17.36 3.45
C THR A 16 -59.47 17.73 2.31
N ALA A 17 -59.59 18.95 1.78
CA ALA A 17 -58.71 19.46 0.73
C ALA A 17 -57.23 19.52 1.16
N LEU A 18 -56.96 19.93 2.41
CA LEU A 18 -55.60 19.94 2.98
C LEU A 18 -55.04 18.52 3.08
N ALA A 19 -55.81 17.58 3.64
CA ALA A 19 -55.40 16.20 3.80
C ALA A 19 -55.12 15.50 2.45
N GLU A 20 -55.94 15.77 1.43
CA GLU A 20 -55.71 15.26 0.07
C GLU A 20 -54.43 15.82 -0.55
N ARG A 21 -54.16 17.12 -0.34
CA ARG A 21 -52.94 17.78 -0.81
C ARG A 21 -51.70 17.24 -0.12
N GLU A 22 -51.70 17.11 1.20
CA GLU A 22 -50.59 16.52 1.96
C GLU A 22 -50.32 15.07 1.53
N LYS A 23 -51.39 14.29 1.30
CA LYS A 23 -51.27 12.92 0.81
C LYS A 23 -50.72 12.86 -0.62
N ALA A 24 -51.08 13.82 -1.48
CA ALA A 24 -50.50 13.93 -2.82
C ALA A 24 -49.01 14.33 -2.77
N GLU A 25 -48.65 15.33 -1.97
CA GLU A 25 -47.27 15.78 -1.79
C GLU A 25 -46.38 14.69 -1.19
N ASN A 26 -46.86 13.94 -0.19
CA ASN A 26 -46.15 12.79 0.37
C ASN A 26 -45.95 11.68 -0.66
N ARG A 27 -46.98 11.35 -1.46
CA ARG A 27 -46.85 10.36 -2.54
C ARG A 27 -45.82 10.78 -3.58
N GLU A 28 -45.79 12.05 -3.97
CA GLU A 28 -44.77 12.57 -4.90
C GLU A 28 -43.37 12.61 -4.28
N ARG A 29 -43.26 12.87 -2.96
CA ARG A 29 -41.99 12.77 -2.23
C ARG A 29 -41.48 11.33 -2.22
N GLU A 30 -42.32 10.36 -1.87
CA GLU A 30 -41.99 8.93 -1.85
C GLU A 30 -41.57 8.43 -3.24
N LYS A 31 -42.28 8.85 -4.30
CA LYS A 31 -41.90 8.53 -5.69
C LYS A 31 -40.52 9.10 -6.03
N ARG A 32 -40.26 10.37 -5.70
CA ARG A 32 -38.95 11.01 -5.96
C ARG A 32 -37.83 10.32 -5.18
N GLU A 33 -38.04 10.01 -3.91
CA GLU A 33 -37.07 9.29 -3.09
C GLU A 33 -36.81 7.88 -3.63
N LYS A 34 -37.86 7.16 -4.06
CA LYS A 34 -37.71 5.83 -4.67
C LYS A 34 -36.93 5.90 -5.97
N SER A 35 -37.28 6.81 -6.88
CA SER A 35 -36.59 7.00 -8.14
C SER A 35 -35.12 7.38 -7.94
N TRP A 36 -34.84 8.28 -6.98
CA TRP A 36 -33.46 8.61 -6.62
C TRP A 36 -32.69 7.41 -6.08
N ARG A 37 -33.29 6.58 -5.22
CA ARG A 37 -32.66 5.34 -4.73
C ARG A 37 -32.33 4.38 -5.88
N GLU A 38 -33.26 4.18 -6.81
CA GLU A 38 -33.06 3.33 -7.99
C GLU A 38 -31.92 3.84 -8.88
N VAL A 39 -31.87 5.14 -9.16
CA VAL A 39 -30.79 5.76 -9.96
C VAL A 39 -29.44 5.66 -9.25
N LYS A 40 -29.41 5.93 -7.93
CA LYS A 40 -28.21 5.80 -7.10
C LYS A 40 -27.70 4.36 -7.12
N ASP A 41 -28.58 3.39 -6.93
CA ASP A 41 -28.19 1.97 -6.90
C ASP A 41 -27.69 1.53 -8.28
N ALA A 42 -28.37 1.90 -9.36
CA ALA A 42 -27.91 1.62 -10.73
C ALA A 42 -26.53 2.23 -11.03
N PHE A 43 -26.30 3.47 -10.59
CA PHE A 43 -25.00 4.13 -10.73
C PHE A 43 -23.90 3.39 -9.97
N VAL A 44 -24.12 3.08 -8.69
CA VAL A 44 -23.12 2.39 -7.84
C VAL A 44 -22.83 1.00 -8.39
N THR A 45 -23.86 0.23 -8.75
CA THR A 45 -23.69 -1.11 -9.33
C THR A 45 -22.87 -1.05 -10.62
N LYS A 46 -23.16 -0.11 -11.51
CA LYS A 46 -22.39 0.06 -12.74
C LYS A 46 -20.94 0.45 -12.46
N ALA A 47 -20.74 1.48 -11.62
CA ALA A 47 -19.40 1.98 -11.31
C ALA A 47 -18.52 0.91 -10.65
N VAL A 48 -19.04 0.20 -9.65
CA VAL A 48 -18.32 -0.89 -8.98
C VAL A 48 -18.11 -2.07 -9.91
N GLY A 49 -19.11 -2.43 -10.73
CA GLY A 49 -18.99 -3.49 -11.74
C GLY A 49 -17.83 -3.24 -12.71
N THR A 50 -17.76 -2.04 -13.30
CA THR A 50 -16.65 -1.66 -14.19
C THR A 50 -15.31 -1.64 -13.46
N MET A 51 -15.26 -1.20 -12.20
CA MET A 51 -14.02 -1.25 -11.41
C MET A 51 -13.55 -2.70 -11.14
N LEU A 52 -14.47 -3.63 -10.92
CA LEU A 52 -14.15 -5.05 -10.76
C LEU A 52 -13.60 -5.65 -12.06
N GLU A 53 -14.18 -5.30 -13.22
CA GLU A 53 -13.68 -5.70 -14.53
C GLU A 53 -12.25 -5.17 -14.78
N ILE A 54 -12.02 -3.88 -14.54
CA ILE A 54 -10.68 -3.27 -14.66
C ILE A 54 -9.69 -3.94 -13.71
N SER A 55 -10.08 -4.20 -12.47
CA SER A 55 -9.25 -4.90 -11.49
C SER A 55 -8.91 -6.34 -11.93
N GLY A 56 -9.86 -7.04 -12.55
CA GLY A 56 -9.64 -8.34 -13.17
C GLY A 56 -8.62 -8.27 -14.30
N MET A 57 -8.82 -7.36 -15.26
CA MET A 57 -7.88 -7.16 -16.37
C MET A 57 -6.48 -6.81 -15.89
N MET A 58 -6.34 -5.95 -14.87
CA MET A 58 -5.05 -5.61 -14.28
C MET A 58 -4.36 -6.82 -13.63
N ARG A 59 -5.13 -7.69 -12.98
CA ARG A 59 -4.60 -8.92 -12.36
C ARG A 59 -4.09 -9.88 -13.42
N ASP A 60 -4.89 -10.13 -14.45
CA ASP A 60 -4.55 -11.06 -15.53
C ASP A 60 -3.32 -10.57 -16.30
N PHE A 61 -3.32 -9.29 -16.69
CA PHE A 61 -2.18 -8.64 -17.32
C PHE A 61 -0.90 -8.74 -16.47
N LYS A 62 -0.99 -8.47 -15.16
CA LYS A 62 0.15 -8.61 -14.25
C LYS A 62 0.68 -10.04 -14.22
N GLY A 63 -0.22 -11.03 -14.16
CA GLY A 63 0.16 -12.45 -14.15
C GLY A 63 0.91 -12.84 -15.43
N GLU A 64 0.35 -12.49 -16.58
CA GLU A 64 0.96 -12.75 -17.88
C GLU A 64 2.31 -12.04 -18.05
N ALA A 65 2.37 -10.74 -17.79
CA ALA A 65 3.59 -9.95 -17.97
C ALA A 65 4.72 -10.41 -17.06
N VAL A 66 4.43 -10.78 -15.80
CA VAL A 66 5.42 -11.36 -14.88
C VAL A 66 5.88 -12.72 -15.37
N SER A 67 4.96 -13.60 -15.81
CA SER A 67 5.31 -14.92 -16.34
C SER A 67 6.23 -14.81 -17.56
N ASN A 68 5.81 -14.04 -18.57
CA ASN A 68 6.55 -13.84 -19.82
C ASN A 68 7.88 -13.13 -19.57
N GLY A 69 7.91 -12.12 -18.69
CA GLY A 69 9.14 -11.42 -18.34
C GLY A 69 10.18 -12.33 -17.66
N ASN A 70 9.76 -13.22 -16.75
CA ASN A 70 10.66 -14.21 -16.15
C ASN A 70 11.16 -15.22 -17.19
N ALA A 71 10.29 -15.69 -18.09
CA ALA A 71 10.67 -16.60 -19.16
C ALA A 71 11.74 -15.97 -20.08
N LEU A 72 11.53 -14.72 -20.53
CA LEU A 72 12.49 -13.97 -21.34
C LEU A 72 13.81 -13.74 -20.59
N HIS A 73 13.75 -13.45 -19.29
CA HIS A 73 14.96 -13.26 -18.49
C HIS A 73 15.80 -14.54 -18.41
N LYS A 74 15.14 -15.69 -18.25
CA LYS A 74 15.79 -17.00 -18.26
C LYS A 74 16.37 -17.33 -19.65
N GLU A 75 15.58 -17.14 -20.70
CA GLU A 75 16.00 -17.37 -22.09
C GLU A 75 17.22 -16.53 -22.46
N MET A 76 17.32 -15.29 -21.98
CA MET A 76 18.51 -14.45 -22.17
C MET A 76 19.78 -15.13 -21.65
N TYR A 77 19.77 -15.74 -20.46
CA TYR A 77 20.94 -16.47 -19.97
C TYR A 77 21.30 -17.67 -20.86
N GLU A 78 20.30 -18.40 -21.36
CA GLU A 78 20.48 -19.53 -22.27
C GLU A 78 21.11 -19.08 -23.59
N VAL A 79 20.59 -18.01 -24.21
CA VAL A 79 21.10 -17.41 -25.46
C VAL A 79 22.56 -16.98 -25.32
N PHE A 80 22.94 -16.40 -24.18
CA PHE A 80 24.31 -15.95 -23.93
C PHE A 80 25.21 -17.02 -23.28
N GLY A 81 24.74 -18.26 -23.16
CA GLY A 81 25.51 -19.38 -22.61
C GLY A 81 25.95 -19.19 -21.15
N LYS A 82 25.18 -18.43 -20.37
CA LYS A 82 25.45 -18.13 -18.96
C LYS A 82 24.49 -18.89 -18.06
N LYS A 83 24.90 -19.15 -16.82
CA LYS A 83 23.98 -19.64 -15.79
C LYS A 83 23.18 -18.46 -15.23
N GLU A 84 21.90 -18.70 -14.99
CA GLU A 84 21.04 -17.75 -14.28
C GLU A 84 21.65 -17.41 -12.92
N LYS A 85 21.55 -16.14 -12.53
CA LYS A 85 22.04 -15.68 -11.24
C LYS A 85 21.06 -16.08 -10.14
N GLU A 86 21.51 -16.94 -9.24
CA GLU A 86 20.72 -17.34 -8.06
C GLU A 86 20.37 -16.13 -7.18
N GLY A 87 19.15 -16.14 -6.64
CA GLY A 87 18.68 -15.12 -5.69
C GLY A 87 18.40 -13.74 -6.30
N LEU A 88 18.35 -13.60 -7.63
CA LEU A 88 17.98 -12.35 -8.25
C LEU A 88 16.49 -12.04 -7.99
N LYS A 89 16.23 -11.03 -7.15
CA LYS A 89 14.88 -10.59 -6.80
C LYS A 89 14.30 -9.57 -7.77
N GLN A 90 15.14 -8.91 -8.57
CA GLN A 90 14.74 -7.84 -9.49
C GLN A 90 15.52 -7.89 -10.79
N PHE A 91 14.85 -7.67 -11.92
CA PHE A 91 15.46 -7.41 -13.21
C PHE A 91 14.64 -6.40 -14.03
N SER A 92 15.25 -5.92 -15.12
CA SER A 92 14.58 -5.03 -16.06
C SER A 92 14.78 -5.49 -17.49
N LEU A 93 13.74 -5.34 -18.31
CA LEU A 93 13.78 -5.51 -19.76
C LEU A 93 13.64 -4.12 -20.39
N VAL A 94 14.51 -3.82 -21.34
CA VAL A 94 14.53 -2.53 -22.07
C VAL A 94 14.43 -2.84 -23.55
N THR A 95 13.62 -2.05 -24.25
CA THR A 95 13.50 -2.08 -25.71
C THR A 95 14.83 -1.72 -26.38
N GLU A 96 15.07 -2.22 -27.59
CA GLU A 96 16.33 -1.97 -28.32
C GLU A 96 16.59 -0.49 -28.59
N ASP A 97 15.53 0.28 -28.81
CA ASP A 97 15.59 1.74 -28.99
C ASP A 97 15.81 2.50 -27.67
N GLY A 98 15.79 1.81 -26.53
CA GLY A 98 15.99 2.39 -25.21
C GLY A 98 14.82 3.25 -24.71
N MET A 99 13.66 3.22 -25.36
CA MET A 99 12.56 4.16 -25.07
C MET A 99 11.57 3.64 -24.03
N MET A 100 11.46 2.32 -23.87
CA MET A 100 10.55 1.67 -22.94
C MET A 100 11.28 0.66 -22.07
N LYS A 101 10.92 0.62 -20.79
CA LYS A 101 11.49 -0.29 -19.80
C LYS A 101 10.42 -0.89 -18.91
N LEU A 102 10.49 -2.20 -18.72
CA LEU A 102 9.70 -2.95 -17.76
C LEU A 102 10.60 -3.46 -16.63
N VAL A 103 10.20 -3.27 -15.38
CA VAL A 103 10.90 -3.76 -14.19
C VAL A 103 10.00 -4.73 -13.45
N ILE A 104 10.53 -5.93 -13.17
CA ILE A 104 9.89 -6.94 -12.33
C ILE A 104 10.72 -7.07 -11.05
N ASP A 105 10.06 -6.96 -9.90
CA ASP A 105 10.69 -6.88 -8.59
C ASP A 105 9.91 -7.72 -7.58
N ARG A 106 10.55 -8.75 -7.03
CA ARG A 106 10.01 -9.60 -5.98
C ARG A 106 10.53 -9.13 -4.63
N GLN A 107 9.66 -8.51 -3.86
CA GLN A 107 9.97 -8.08 -2.51
C GLN A 107 9.50 -9.12 -1.50
N GLU A 108 10.38 -9.50 -0.60
CA GLU A 108 10.03 -10.33 0.54
C GLU A 108 9.55 -9.46 1.68
N ARG A 109 8.51 -9.92 2.37
CA ARG A 109 8.07 -9.37 3.64
C ARG A 109 8.75 -10.18 4.72
N GLN A 110 9.56 -9.51 5.52
CA GLN A 110 10.18 -10.08 6.70
C GLN A 110 9.40 -9.68 7.95
N GLU A 111 9.33 -10.59 8.91
CA GLU A 111 8.85 -10.35 10.27
C GLU A 111 9.86 -10.89 11.27
N LEU A 112 9.81 -10.34 12.48
CA LEU A 112 10.66 -10.75 13.59
C LEU A 112 9.94 -11.82 14.40
N ASP A 113 10.66 -12.90 14.73
CA ASP A 113 10.19 -13.87 15.71
C ASP A 113 10.35 -13.37 17.15
N GLU A 114 9.86 -14.16 18.11
CA GLU A 114 9.89 -13.83 19.54
C GLU A 114 11.31 -13.61 20.08
N THR A 115 12.33 -14.21 19.46
CA THR A 115 13.73 -14.11 19.92
C THR A 115 14.34 -12.73 19.67
N ALA A 116 13.75 -11.96 18.75
CA ALA A 116 14.12 -10.56 18.49
C ALA A 116 13.97 -9.69 19.73
N THR A 117 12.94 -9.93 20.55
CA THR A 117 12.67 -9.13 21.75
C THR A 117 13.83 -9.24 22.74
N VAL A 118 14.30 -10.47 22.97
CA VAL A 118 15.44 -10.74 23.87
C VAL A 118 16.71 -10.07 23.36
N ALA A 119 17.00 -10.19 22.06
CA ALA A 119 18.18 -9.57 21.46
C ALA A 119 18.17 -8.03 21.60
N ILE A 120 17.00 -7.41 21.45
CA ILE A 120 16.87 -5.96 21.53
C ILE A 120 16.99 -5.44 22.96
N GLU A 121 16.44 -6.18 23.92
CA GLU A 121 16.64 -5.88 25.34
C GLU A 121 18.13 -5.90 25.69
N THR A 122 18.87 -6.93 25.27
CA THR A 122 20.33 -7.00 25.47
C THR A 122 21.05 -5.81 24.84
N ILE A 123 20.70 -5.42 23.60
CA ILE A 123 21.27 -4.22 22.96
C ILE A 123 21.02 -2.97 23.82
N LYS A 124 19.79 -2.78 24.31
CA LYS A 124 19.43 -1.63 25.15
C LYS A 124 20.19 -1.62 26.47
N GLU A 125 20.39 -2.78 27.09
CA GLU A 125 21.15 -2.93 28.32
C GLU A 125 22.62 -2.54 28.14
N VAL A 126 23.27 -2.99 27.07
CA VAL A 126 24.66 -2.60 26.76
C VAL A 126 24.77 -1.09 26.55
N PHE A 127 23.84 -0.49 25.79
CA PHE A 127 23.82 0.95 25.59
C PHE A 127 23.59 1.72 26.90
N ARG A 128 22.70 1.25 27.77
CA ARG A 128 22.46 1.85 29.09
C ARG A 128 23.74 1.83 29.92
N ALA A 129 24.36 0.66 30.06
CA ALA A 129 25.57 0.48 30.84
C ALA A 129 26.73 1.37 30.38
N LYS A 130 26.91 1.52 29.06
CA LYS A 130 28.04 2.29 28.51
C LYS A 130 27.79 3.81 28.43
N PHE A 131 26.55 4.26 28.21
CA PHE A 131 26.29 5.65 27.82
C PHE A 131 25.35 6.43 28.74
N GLU A 132 24.52 5.80 29.59
CA GLU A 132 23.54 6.51 30.42
C GLU A 132 24.19 7.55 31.34
N VAL A 133 25.33 7.20 31.95
CA VAL A 133 26.08 8.08 32.86
C VAL A 133 26.80 9.20 32.10
N ARG A 134 27.20 8.95 30.85
CA ARG A 134 27.98 9.92 30.04
C ARG A 134 27.09 10.92 29.30
N ASN A 135 25.95 10.47 28.76
CA ASN A 135 25.02 11.32 28.04
C ASN A 135 23.61 10.70 27.96
N LYS A 136 22.75 11.08 28.91
CA LYS A 136 21.35 10.62 28.99
C LYS A 136 20.52 10.95 27.75
N THR A 137 20.80 12.09 27.09
CA THR A 137 20.09 12.50 25.87
C THR A 137 20.41 11.57 24.70
N MET A 138 21.68 11.15 24.55
CA MET A 138 22.09 10.20 23.52
C MET A 138 21.46 8.83 23.74
N TYR A 139 21.41 8.35 24.98
CA TYR A 139 20.72 7.12 25.34
C TYR A 139 19.23 7.17 24.98
N ASN A 140 18.53 8.26 25.30
CA ASN A 140 17.10 8.41 24.96
C ASN A 140 16.84 8.48 23.44
N ILE A 141 17.77 9.05 22.66
CA ILE A 141 17.69 9.06 21.20
C ILE A 141 17.88 7.65 20.65
N LEU A 142 18.88 6.91 21.14
CA LEU A 142 19.13 5.52 20.74
C LEU A 142 17.99 4.57 21.13
N ASP A 143 17.44 4.73 22.34
CA ASP A 143 16.27 3.98 22.79
C ASP A 143 15.05 4.27 21.89
N GLY A 144 14.86 5.55 21.51
CA GLY A 144 13.84 6.01 20.56
C GLY A 144 14.00 5.45 19.14
N ILE A 145 15.24 5.27 18.67
CA ILE A 145 15.55 4.66 17.37
C ILE A 145 15.25 3.15 17.40
N LEU A 146 15.46 2.51 18.55
CA LEU A 146 15.10 1.11 18.82
C LEU A 146 13.62 0.97 19.22
N VAL A 147 12.74 1.96 19.00
CA VAL A 147 11.31 1.80 19.25
C VAL A 147 10.64 1.12 18.06
N LYS A 148 9.83 0.10 18.37
CA LYS A 148 8.95 -0.60 17.45
C LYS A 148 8.14 0.38 16.59
N ASN A 149 7.98 0.08 15.30
CA ASN A 149 7.00 0.80 14.48
C ASN A 149 5.58 0.59 15.04
N LYS A 150 4.56 1.28 14.51
CA LYS A 150 3.16 1.17 14.98
C LYS A 150 2.59 -0.27 14.98
N LYS A 151 3.21 -1.22 14.29
CA LYS A 151 2.84 -2.64 14.23
C LYS A 151 3.61 -3.52 15.21
N GLY A 152 4.64 -3.00 15.87
CA GLY A 152 5.46 -3.78 16.79
C GLY A 152 6.80 -4.25 16.22
N ASP A 153 7.10 -3.95 14.94
CA ASP A 153 8.26 -4.48 14.24
C ASP A 153 9.45 -3.49 14.29
N TYR A 154 10.66 -4.03 14.39
CA TYR A 154 11.90 -3.26 14.35
C TYR A 154 12.45 -3.21 12.91
N ASP A 155 13.13 -2.11 12.56
CA ASP A 155 13.67 -1.91 11.20
C ASP A 155 14.97 -2.72 11.00
N GLU A 156 14.98 -3.66 10.05
CA GLU A 156 16.17 -4.45 9.66
C GLU A 156 17.36 -3.55 9.28
N ARG A 157 17.08 -2.38 8.68
CA ARG A 157 18.11 -1.40 8.31
C ARG A 157 18.82 -0.84 9.54
N LEU A 158 18.20 -0.90 10.71
CA LEU A 158 18.81 -0.47 11.96
C LEU A 158 19.90 -1.44 12.41
N VAL A 159 19.70 -2.75 12.25
CA VAL A 159 20.71 -3.77 12.58
C VAL A 159 21.96 -3.59 11.71
N ALA A 160 21.76 -3.41 10.40
CA ALA A 160 22.86 -3.16 9.48
C ALA A 160 23.62 -1.86 9.79
N LYS A 161 22.94 -0.84 10.35
CA LYS A 161 23.59 0.40 10.82
C LYS A 161 24.34 0.18 12.13
N LEU A 162 23.76 -0.53 13.09
CA LEU A 162 24.39 -0.81 14.39
C LEU A 162 25.65 -1.67 14.25
N ARG A 163 25.65 -2.65 13.34
CA ARG A 163 26.85 -3.45 13.01
C ARG A 163 28.05 -2.59 12.58
N LYS A 164 27.84 -1.42 11.99
CA LYS A 164 28.95 -0.52 11.60
C LYS A 164 29.74 0.01 12.80
N PHE A 165 29.11 0.07 13.97
CA PHE A 165 29.70 0.58 15.21
C PHE A 165 30.14 -0.54 16.16
N GLU A 166 30.02 -1.81 15.76
CA GLU A 166 30.34 -2.97 16.60
C GLU A 166 31.78 -2.90 17.13
N GLY A 167 32.75 -2.51 16.28
CA GLY A 167 34.14 -2.31 16.68
C GLY A 167 34.38 -1.08 17.57
N GLU A 168 33.51 -0.08 17.56
CA GLU A 168 33.60 1.09 18.46
C GLU A 168 32.96 0.80 19.83
N VAL A 169 31.92 -0.04 19.85
CA VAL A 169 31.25 -0.47 21.08
C VAL A 169 32.10 -1.49 21.83
N ASP A 170 32.85 -2.33 21.09
CA ASP A 170 33.78 -3.35 21.58
C ASP A 170 33.18 -4.13 22.77
N ASP A 171 32.06 -4.81 22.48
CA ASP A 171 31.29 -5.52 23.48
C ASP A 171 30.75 -6.84 22.90
N ARG A 172 31.07 -7.94 23.60
CA ARG A 172 30.69 -9.28 23.15
C ARG A 172 29.17 -9.48 23.19
N GLU A 173 28.51 -9.00 24.24
CA GLU A 173 27.06 -9.15 24.39
C GLU A 173 26.31 -8.35 23.33
N PHE A 174 26.82 -7.16 22.98
CA PHE A 174 26.30 -6.37 21.86
C PHE A 174 26.39 -7.11 20.53
N SER A 175 27.56 -7.70 20.25
CA SER A 175 27.84 -8.45 19.02
C SER A 175 26.92 -9.68 18.90
N GLU A 176 26.81 -10.47 19.98
CA GLU A 176 25.93 -11.64 20.05
C GLU A 176 24.45 -11.26 19.89
N ALA A 177 24.04 -10.14 20.48
CA ALA A 177 22.68 -9.64 20.36
C ALA A 177 22.36 -9.18 18.93
N LEU A 178 23.29 -8.52 18.23
CA LEU A 178 23.12 -8.17 16.82
C LEU A 178 23.03 -9.40 15.91
N ASP A 179 23.79 -10.46 16.20
CA ASP A 179 23.71 -11.74 15.50
C ASP A 179 22.37 -12.44 15.72
N ARG A 180 21.91 -12.49 16.97
CA ARG A 180 20.60 -13.08 17.31
C ARG A 180 19.47 -12.30 16.65
N LEU A 181 19.51 -10.97 16.71
CA LEU A 181 18.52 -10.13 16.06
C LEU A 181 18.53 -10.33 14.53
N SER A 182 19.70 -10.46 13.90
CA SER A 182 19.78 -10.75 12.46
C SER A 182 19.17 -12.11 12.10
N LYS A 183 19.27 -13.11 12.98
CA LYS A 183 18.70 -14.45 12.76
C LYS A 183 17.20 -14.52 13.02
N SER A 184 16.64 -13.57 13.77
CA SER A 184 15.21 -13.51 14.07
C SER A 184 14.34 -13.00 12.91
N TYR A 185 14.94 -12.50 11.82
CA TYR A 185 14.21 -12.10 10.63
C TYR A 185 13.79 -13.32 9.81
N ASN A 186 12.49 -13.54 9.71
CA ASN A 186 11.89 -14.62 8.95
C ASN A 186 11.08 -14.08 7.77
N THR A 187 11.18 -14.72 6.61
CA THR A 187 10.36 -14.36 5.44
C THR A 187 8.96 -14.94 5.61
N VAL A 188 7.97 -14.07 5.81
CA VAL A 188 6.56 -14.46 6.02
C VAL A 188 5.71 -14.37 4.75
N GLY A 189 6.24 -13.74 3.71
CA GLY A 189 5.56 -13.64 2.43
C GLY A 189 6.43 -12.96 1.38
N SER A 190 5.94 -12.94 0.14
CA SER A 190 6.56 -12.14 -0.91
C SER A 190 5.48 -11.51 -1.79
N SER A 191 5.80 -10.35 -2.36
CA SER A 191 4.96 -9.64 -3.31
C SER A 191 5.79 -9.30 -4.54
N THR A 192 5.28 -9.67 -5.71
CA THR A 192 5.88 -9.29 -6.98
C THR A 192 5.25 -8.00 -7.47
N TYR A 193 6.09 -7.02 -7.79
CA TYR A 193 5.75 -5.73 -8.35
C TYR A 193 6.21 -5.66 -9.80
N MET A 194 5.43 -4.93 -10.59
CA MET A 194 5.73 -4.64 -11.98
C MET A 194 5.63 -3.13 -12.17
N ARG A 195 6.66 -2.53 -12.79
CA ARG A 195 6.75 -1.10 -13.03
C ARG A 195 7.14 -0.86 -14.49
N ALA A 196 6.40 -0.02 -15.18
CA ALA A 196 6.67 0.36 -16.56
C ALA A 196 7.16 1.81 -16.61
N TYR A 197 8.11 2.07 -17.51
CA TYR A 197 8.71 3.38 -17.69
C TYR A 197 8.83 3.72 -19.16
N VAL A 198 8.68 5.00 -19.48
CA VAL A 198 8.96 5.58 -20.79
C VAL A 198 10.07 6.60 -20.62
N TRP A 199 11.00 6.65 -21.57
CA TRP A 199 12.08 7.63 -21.58
C TRP A 199 11.55 8.99 -22.05
N ASP A 200 11.66 10.00 -21.19
CA ASP A 200 11.43 11.40 -21.52
C ASP A 200 12.70 11.97 -22.15
N LYS A 201 12.65 12.27 -23.46
CA LYS A 201 13.78 12.81 -24.21
C LYS A 201 14.12 14.25 -23.84
N GLU A 202 13.14 15.05 -23.39
CA GLU A 202 13.36 16.45 -23.04
C GLU A 202 14.02 16.58 -21.67
N ARG A 203 13.60 15.72 -20.73
CA ARG A 203 14.11 15.72 -19.35
C ARG A 203 15.24 14.72 -19.09
N GLU A 204 15.59 13.93 -20.11
CA GLU A 204 16.63 12.89 -20.06
C GLU A 204 16.46 11.94 -18.86
N ARG A 205 15.24 11.45 -18.64
CA ARG A 205 14.94 10.56 -17.51
C ARG A 205 13.85 9.55 -17.82
N TRP A 206 13.76 8.51 -16.99
CA TRP A 206 12.65 7.57 -17.01
C TRP A 206 11.44 8.14 -16.24
N ASP A 207 10.33 8.29 -16.94
CA ASP A 207 9.04 8.62 -16.34
C ASP A 207 8.21 7.35 -16.14
N ASP A 208 7.64 7.20 -14.94
CA ASP A 208 6.81 6.07 -14.54
C ASP A 208 5.45 6.12 -15.25
N VAL A 209 4.95 4.96 -15.67
CA VAL A 209 3.59 4.82 -16.23
C VAL A 209 2.66 4.32 -15.11
N PRO A 210 1.92 5.23 -14.44
CA PRO A 210 1.12 4.84 -13.30
C PRO A 210 -0.16 4.13 -13.73
N MET A 211 -0.49 3.05 -13.01
CA MET A 211 -1.74 2.30 -13.17
C MET A 211 -2.69 2.58 -12.00
N ALA A 212 -2.89 3.87 -11.65
CA ALA A 212 -3.67 4.28 -10.49
C ALA A 212 -4.57 5.48 -10.80
N PHE A 213 -5.85 5.39 -10.38
CA PHE A 213 -6.85 6.44 -10.60
C PHE A 213 -6.48 7.80 -10.01
N SER A 214 -5.64 7.86 -8.97
CA SER A 214 -5.22 9.13 -8.37
C SER A 214 -4.28 9.98 -9.24
N ARG A 215 -3.83 9.45 -10.39
CA ARG A 215 -2.90 10.13 -11.29
C ARG A 215 -3.47 10.47 -12.66
N PHE A 216 -4.72 10.12 -12.94
CA PHE A 216 -5.46 10.49 -14.16
C PHE A 216 -6.38 11.68 -13.85
#